data_AF-A0A0M6WR55-F1
#
_entry.id   AF-A0A0M6WR55-F1
#
_cell.length_a   1.000
_cell.length_b   1.000
_cell.length_c   1.000
_cell.angle_alpha   90.00
_cell.angle_beta   90.00
_cell.angle_gamma   90.00
#
_symmetry.space_group_name_H-M   'P 1'
#
loop_
_entity.id
_entity.type
_entity.pdbx_description
1 polymer ?
#
loop_
_entity_poly.entity_id
_entity_poly.type
_entity_poly.pdbx_seq_one_letter_code
_entity_poly.pdbx_strand_id
1 'polypeptide(L)'
;MSAKTRIVVLHMKKLVFAGIVTGLGILLVIFLGILLGSSRKQSADKEAVETMYVPGVYTSSVMIDGNPFDVQVSVDEDHINEITMVHLDETVETMYPLVRPTLDELAKQIISSQSLTDLTYSKNNQYTCRLLIGAVSEALEKASPDR
;
A
#
# COMPACT_ATOMS: atom_id res chain seq x y z
N MET A 1 48.77 47.23 46.79
CA MET A 1 48.21 46.47 45.65
C MET A 1 46.74 46.86 45.53
N SER A 2 46.32 47.50 44.44
CA SER A 2 44.99 48.13 44.32
C SER A 2 44.02 47.20 43.57
N ALA A 3 43.03 46.65 44.27
CA ALA A 3 41.99 45.81 43.67
C ALA A 3 40.92 46.70 43.00
N LYS A 4 40.84 46.64 41.67
CA LYS A 4 39.88 47.39 40.86
C LYS A 4 38.64 46.51 40.62
N THR A 5 37.59 46.70 41.41
CA THR A 5 36.31 46.01 41.19
C THR A 5 35.58 46.66 40.01
N ARG A 6 35.34 45.90 38.93
CA ARG A 6 34.51 46.35 37.81
C ARG A 6 33.08 45.88 38.02
N ILE A 7 32.15 46.82 38.16
CA ILE A 7 30.73 46.55 38.25
C ILE A 7 30.18 46.41 36.83
N VAL A 8 29.67 45.22 36.49
CA VAL A 8 29.12 44.92 35.16
C VAL A 8 27.60 45.08 35.22
N VAL A 9 27.06 46.04 34.48
CA VAL A 9 25.61 46.29 34.39
C VAL A 9 25.03 45.38 33.31
N LEU A 10 24.40 44.27 33.72
CA LEU A 10 23.68 43.39 32.81
C LEU A 10 22.31 43.95 32.46
N HIS A 11 22.05 44.14 31.17
CA HIS A 11 20.73 44.49 30.67
C HIS A 11 19.88 43.20 30.58
N MET A 12 19.09 42.91 31.62
CA MET A 12 18.29 41.67 31.74
C MET A 12 17.43 41.36 30.50
N LYS A 13 16.91 42.40 29.82
CA LYS A 13 16.12 42.26 28.58
C LYS A 13 16.89 41.55 27.46
N LYS A 14 18.20 41.77 27.33
CA LYS A 14 19.04 41.12 26.31
C LYS A 14 19.38 39.68 26.69
N LEU A 15 19.47 39.39 27.99
CA LEU A 15 19.78 38.05 28.48
C LEU A 15 18.59 37.09 28.31
N VAL A 16 17.37 37.58 28.53
CA VAL A 16 16.14 36.81 28.28
C VAL A 16 15.99 36.48 26.78
N PHE A 17 16.19 37.47 25.89
CA PHE A 17 16.09 37.24 24.45
C PHE A 17 17.16 36.27 23.93
N ALA A 18 18.41 36.41 24.42
CA ALA A 18 19.49 35.49 24.08
C ALA A 18 19.17 34.05 24.51
N GLY A 19 18.63 33.85 25.72
CA GLY A 19 18.22 32.53 26.21
C GLY A 19 17.12 31.89 25.35
N ILE A 20 16.12 32.66 24.93
CA ILE A 20 15.02 32.17 24.08
C ILE A 20 15.54 31.74 22.71
N VAL A 21 16.38 32.56 22.07
CA VAL A 21 16.94 32.25 20.75
C VAL A 21 17.86 31.02 20.81
N THR A 22 18.70 30.90 21.84
CA THR A 22 19.55 29.72 22.05
C THR A 22 18.71 28.46 22.30
N GLY A 23 17.67 28.54 23.12
CA GLY A 23 16.76 27.41 23.37
C GLY A 23 16.05 26.94 22.11
N LEU A 24 15.56 27.89 21.29
CA LEU A 24 14.89 27.57 20.02
C LEU A 24 15.85 26.91 19.02
N GLY A 25 17.11 27.36 18.97
CA GLY A 25 18.14 26.74 18.13
C GLY A 25 18.45 25.30 18.54
N ILE A 26 18.60 25.02 19.84
CA ILE A 26 18.85 23.67 20.36
C ILE A 26 17.67 22.74 20.04
N LEU A 27 16.43 23.23 20.24
CA LEU A 27 15.22 22.48 19.90
C LEU A 27 15.17 22.12 18.41
N LEU A 28 15.54 23.07 17.54
CA LEU A 28 15.62 22.83 16.09
C LEU A 28 16.64 21.74 15.72
N VAL A 29 17.82 21.74 16.36
CA VAL A 29 18.86 20.72 16.12
C VAL A 29 18.39 19.34 16.55
N ILE A 30 17.68 19.23 17.69
CA ILE A 30 17.10 17.95 18.15
C ILE A 30 16.03 17.46 17.17
N PHE A 31 15.14 18.35 16.74
CA PHE A 31 14.10 18.04 15.75
C PHE A 31 14.72 17.56 14.43
N LEU A 32 15.77 18.24 13.96
CA LEU A 32 16.49 17.87 12.75
C LEU A 32 17.24 16.54 12.91
N GLY A 33 17.78 16.26 14.11
CA GLY A 33 18.40 14.98 14.44
C GLY A 33 17.40 13.81 14.44
N ILE A 34 16.18 14.03 14.93
CA ILE A 34 15.09 13.04 14.85
C ILE A 34 14.68 12.83 13.38
N LEU A 35 14.56 13.90 12.60
CA LEU A 35 14.17 13.82 11.18
C LEU A 35 15.23 13.11 10.33
N LEU A 36 16.52 13.41 10.52
CA LEU A 36 17.63 12.69 9.86
C LEU A 36 17.81 11.26 10.41
N GLY A 37 17.55 11.03 11.70
CA GLY A 37 17.59 9.71 12.32
C GLY A 37 16.44 8.80 11.88
N SER A 38 15.27 9.37 11.62
CA SER A 38 14.11 8.66 11.06
C SER A 38 14.25 8.38 9.57
N SER A 39 15.01 9.19 8.83
CA SER A 39 15.33 8.93 7.42
C SER A 39 16.49 7.94 7.21
N ARG A 40 17.06 7.38 8.28
CA ARG A 40 18.08 6.32 8.21
C ARG A 40 17.56 4.99 8.76
N LYS A 41 16.31 4.69 8.46
CA LYS A 41 15.78 3.32 8.40
C LYS A 41 15.11 3.13 7.05
N GLN A 42 15.90 2.79 6.04
CA GLN A 42 15.58 1.89 4.93
C GLN A 42 16.66 2.06 3.87
N SER A 43 17.77 1.33 4.00
CA SER A 43 18.69 0.93 2.94
C SER A 43 19.95 0.34 3.58
N ALA A 44 19.77 -0.69 4.40
CA ALA A 44 20.84 -1.56 4.88
C ALA A 44 20.22 -2.93 5.20
N ASP A 45 19.59 -3.51 4.18
CA ASP A 45 19.79 -4.89 3.73
C ASP A 45 18.85 -5.07 2.54
N LYS A 46 19.42 -5.18 1.33
CA LYS A 46 18.75 -5.92 0.27
C LYS A 46 19.28 -7.35 0.39
N GLU A 47 18.94 -8.02 1.50
CA GLU A 47 18.48 -9.39 1.30
C GLU A 47 17.37 -9.25 0.27
N ALA A 48 17.51 -9.93 -0.87
CA ALA A 48 16.46 -9.96 -1.86
C ALA A 48 15.25 -10.58 -1.17
N VAL A 49 14.40 -9.72 -0.59
CA VAL A 49 13.01 -10.08 -0.33
C VAL A 49 12.53 -10.49 -1.69
N GLU A 50 12.29 -11.78 -1.89
CA GLU A 50 11.59 -12.26 -3.07
C GLU A 50 10.23 -11.60 -3.03
N THR A 51 10.13 -10.40 -3.61
CA THR A 51 8.85 -9.72 -3.82
C THR A 51 8.05 -10.64 -4.70
N MET A 52 6.92 -11.14 -4.19
CA MET A 52 6.05 -12.05 -4.91
C MET A 52 5.34 -11.31 -6.06
N TYR A 53 5.06 -10.03 -5.86
CA TYR A 53 4.45 -9.16 -6.85
C TYR A 53 5.16 -7.80 -6.92
N VAL A 54 4.96 -7.12 -8.04
CA VAL A 54 5.24 -5.69 -8.21
C VAL A 54 4.00 -4.93 -7.70
N PRO A 55 4.12 -4.03 -6.71
CA PRO A 55 2.97 -3.30 -6.17
C PRO A 55 2.23 -2.50 -7.25
N GLY A 56 0.91 -2.65 -7.29
CA GLY A 56 0.10 -1.99 -8.32
C GLY A 56 -1.30 -2.56 -8.46
N VAL A 57 -1.99 -2.05 -9.47
CA VAL A 57 -3.34 -2.48 -9.84
C VAL A 57 -3.28 -3.06 -11.25
N TYR A 58 -3.65 -4.32 -11.37
CA TYR A 58 -3.57 -5.11 -12.59
C TYR A 58 -4.96 -5.49 -13.07
N THR A 59 -5.13 -5.56 -14.39
CA THR A 59 -6.44 -5.81 -14.99
C THR A 59 -6.36 -6.94 -16.02
N SER A 60 -7.34 -7.84 -15.99
CA SER A 60 -7.61 -8.85 -17.01
C SER A 60 -9.05 -8.69 -17.50
N SER A 61 -9.24 -8.86 -18.81
CA SER A 61 -10.53 -8.69 -19.46
C SER A 61 -11.19 -10.04 -19.71
N VAL A 62 -12.49 -10.12 -19.46
CA VAL A 62 -13.27 -11.35 -19.51
C VAL A 62 -14.49 -11.14 -20.38
N MET A 63 -14.84 -12.15 -21.17
CA MET A 63 -16.03 -12.13 -22.02
C MET A 63 -17.10 -13.07 -21.48
N ILE A 64 -18.31 -12.56 -21.24
CA ILE A 64 -19.52 -13.35 -20.98
C ILE A 64 -20.53 -13.08 -22.10
N ASP A 65 -20.82 -14.11 -22.89
CA ASP A 65 -21.77 -14.05 -24.01
C ASP A 65 -21.54 -12.87 -24.96
N GLY A 66 -20.26 -12.56 -25.24
CA GLY A 66 -19.87 -11.45 -26.11
C GLY A 66 -19.80 -10.08 -25.44
N ASN A 67 -20.16 -9.96 -24.16
CA ASN A 67 -20.05 -8.73 -23.39
C ASN A 67 -18.74 -8.74 -22.57
N PRO A 68 -17.87 -7.75 -22.75
CA PRO A 68 -16.65 -7.62 -21.96
C PRO A 68 -16.95 -7.08 -20.56
N PHE A 69 -16.15 -7.49 -19.61
CA PHE A 69 -15.96 -6.80 -18.33
C PHE A 69 -14.53 -7.07 -17.85
N ASP A 70 -14.07 -6.27 -16.89
CA ASP A 70 -12.71 -6.35 -16.40
C ASP A 70 -12.69 -6.85 -14.95
N VAL A 71 -11.73 -7.72 -14.66
CA VAL A 71 -11.33 -8.10 -13.29
C VAL A 71 -10.08 -7.33 -12.94
N GLN A 72 -10.14 -6.58 -11.85
CA GLN A 72 -9.05 -5.78 -11.33
C GLN A 72 -8.53 -6.39 -10.03
N VAL A 73 -7.21 -6.49 -9.93
CA VAL A 73 -6.51 -7.05 -8.77
C VAL A 73 -5.48 -6.03 -8.27
N SER A 74 -5.61 -5.63 -7.01
CA SER A 74 -4.64 -4.76 -6.34
C SER A 74 -3.70 -5.59 -5.48
N VAL A 75 -2.41 -5.37 -5.62
CA VAL A 75 -1.35 -6.10 -4.88
C VAL A 75 -0.32 -5.14 -4.29
N ASP A 76 0.31 -5.55 -3.20
CA ASP A 76 1.57 -4.97 -2.72
C ASP A 76 2.73 -5.94 -3.04
N GLU A 77 3.85 -5.87 -2.30
CA GLU A 77 5.05 -6.67 -2.62
C GLU A 77 4.84 -8.18 -2.39
N ASP A 78 3.92 -8.56 -1.50
CA ASP A 78 3.75 -9.94 -1.04
C ASP A 78 2.29 -10.36 -0.80
N HIS A 79 1.32 -9.45 -0.92
CA HIS A 79 -0.09 -9.71 -0.67
C HIS A 79 -1.01 -9.20 -1.78
N ILE A 80 -2.08 -9.95 -2.00
CA ILE A 80 -3.28 -9.56 -2.74
C ILE A 80 -4.19 -8.79 -1.78
N ASN A 81 -4.46 -7.54 -2.10
CA ASN A 81 -5.23 -6.61 -1.27
C ASN A 81 -6.70 -6.57 -1.65
N GLU A 82 -7.00 -6.53 -2.95
CA GLU A 82 -8.36 -6.37 -3.45
C GLU A 82 -8.52 -7.10 -4.78
N ILE A 83 -9.69 -7.69 -4.98
CA ILE A 83 -10.13 -8.24 -6.27
C ILE A 83 -11.52 -7.69 -6.51
N THR A 84 -11.72 -6.98 -7.62
CA THR A 84 -12.98 -6.32 -7.94
C THR A 84 -13.31 -6.44 -9.43
N MET A 85 -14.57 -6.19 -9.77
CA MET A 85 -15.08 -6.19 -11.13
C MET A 85 -15.42 -4.78 -11.57
N VAL A 86 -14.88 -4.36 -12.71
CA VAL A 86 -15.10 -3.03 -13.28
C VAL A 86 -15.59 -3.14 -14.73
N HIS A 87 -16.16 -2.05 -15.23
CA HIS A 87 -16.73 -1.96 -16.60
C HIS A 87 -17.77 -3.05 -16.91
N LEU A 88 -18.53 -3.50 -15.91
CA LEU A 88 -19.66 -4.40 -16.14
C LEU A 88 -20.86 -3.59 -16.65
N ASP A 89 -21.31 -3.90 -17.86
CA ASP A 89 -22.50 -3.27 -18.43
C ASP A 89 -23.78 -3.68 -17.67
N GLU A 90 -24.76 -2.77 -17.63
CA GLU A 90 -26.04 -2.95 -16.92
C GLU A 90 -26.83 -4.18 -17.42
N THR A 91 -26.70 -4.51 -18.71
CA THR A 91 -27.30 -5.71 -19.31
C THR A 91 -26.70 -6.99 -18.73
N VAL A 92 -25.39 -7.03 -18.51
CA VAL A 92 -24.70 -8.19 -17.94
C VAL A 92 -25.04 -8.32 -16.46
N GLU A 93 -25.08 -7.19 -15.74
CA GLU A 93 -25.45 -7.16 -14.33
C GLU A 93 -26.88 -7.66 -14.08
N THR A 94 -27.80 -7.37 -14.99
CA THR A 94 -29.20 -7.82 -14.89
C THR A 94 -29.42 -9.25 -15.40
N MET A 95 -28.75 -9.66 -16.48
CA MET A 95 -28.90 -11.00 -17.07
C MET A 95 -28.07 -12.07 -16.35
N TYR A 96 -26.94 -11.68 -15.76
CA TYR A 96 -26.02 -12.56 -15.02
C TYR A 96 -25.78 -12.05 -13.59
N PRO A 97 -26.84 -11.95 -12.76
CA PRO A 97 -26.76 -11.33 -11.43
C PRO A 97 -25.84 -12.08 -10.46
N LEU A 98 -25.49 -13.32 -10.78
CA LEU A 98 -24.61 -14.16 -9.95
C LEU A 98 -23.12 -13.93 -10.20
N VAL A 99 -22.73 -13.20 -11.24
CA VAL A 99 -21.32 -13.03 -11.61
C VAL A 99 -20.57 -12.22 -10.55
N ARG A 100 -21.10 -11.06 -10.15
CA ARG A 100 -20.52 -10.24 -9.07
C ARG A 100 -20.40 -10.99 -7.74
N PRO A 101 -21.48 -11.57 -7.16
CA PRO A 101 -21.36 -12.26 -5.88
C PRO A 101 -20.45 -13.48 -5.94
N THR A 102 -20.35 -14.15 -7.10
CA THR A 102 -19.38 -15.25 -7.29
C THR A 102 -17.95 -14.72 -7.22
N LEU A 103 -17.64 -13.58 -7.85
CA LEU A 103 -16.32 -12.97 -7.72
C LEU A 103 -16.04 -12.56 -6.27
N ASP A 104 -17.01 -11.95 -5.58
CA ASP A 104 -16.84 -11.51 -4.19
C ASP A 104 -16.54 -12.66 -3.23
N GLU A 105 -17.20 -13.82 -3.42
CA GLU A 105 -16.93 -15.03 -2.64
C GLU A 105 -15.54 -15.61 -2.93
N LEU A 106 -15.11 -15.61 -4.18
CA LEU A 106 -13.76 -16.02 -4.57
C LEU A 106 -12.72 -15.05 -4.04
N ALA A 107 -12.96 -13.74 -4.15
CA ALA A 107 -12.08 -12.69 -3.68
C ALA A 107 -11.80 -12.82 -2.18
N LYS A 108 -12.84 -13.02 -1.37
CA LYS A 108 -12.69 -13.26 0.08
C LYS A 108 -11.80 -14.47 0.38
N GLN A 109 -11.99 -15.56 -0.35
CA GLN A 109 -11.18 -16.76 -0.17
C GLN A 109 -9.73 -16.52 -0.59
N ILE A 110 -9.50 -15.95 -1.77
CA ILE A 110 -8.17 -15.68 -2.32
C ILE A 110 -7.40 -14.69 -1.45
N ILE A 111 -8.03 -13.59 -1.01
CA ILE A 111 -7.39 -12.60 -0.14
C ILE A 111 -7.09 -13.22 1.23
N SER A 112 -7.95 -14.11 1.74
CA SER A 112 -7.70 -14.78 3.02
C SER A 112 -6.63 -15.87 2.95
N SER A 113 -6.54 -16.61 1.84
CA SER A 113 -5.62 -17.73 1.66
C SER A 113 -4.30 -17.33 1.00
N GLN A 114 -4.28 -16.16 0.33
CA GLN A 114 -3.23 -15.71 -0.58
C GLN A 114 -2.90 -16.77 -1.65
N SER A 115 -3.91 -17.53 -2.08
CA SER A 115 -3.77 -18.62 -3.04
C SER A 115 -4.96 -18.70 -4.00
N LEU A 116 -4.68 -19.13 -5.23
CA LEU A 116 -5.69 -19.49 -6.24
C LEU A 116 -6.08 -20.97 -6.21
N THR A 117 -5.46 -21.78 -5.33
CA THR A 117 -5.78 -23.19 -5.15
C THR A 117 -6.78 -23.42 -4.02
N ASP A 118 -7.39 -24.60 -3.99
CA ASP A 118 -8.28 -25.06 -2.91
C ASP A 118 -9.49 -24.14 -2.63
N LEU A 119 -9.91 -23.38 -3.64
CA LEU A 119 -11.09 -22.53 -3.58
C LEU A 119 -12.38 -23.36 -3.59
N THR A 120 -13.30 -23.01 -2.70
CA THR A 120 -14.61 -23.65 -2.57
C THR A 120 -15.67 -22.90 -3.35
N TYR A 121 -16.38 -23.60 -4.23
CA TYR A 121 -17.50 -23.05 -4.99
C TYR A 121 -18.50 -24.14 -5.35
N SER A 122 -19.75 -23.75 -5.59
CA SER A 122 -20.82 -24.68 -5.96
C SER A 122 -20.60 -25.24 -7.37
N LYS A 123 -21.05 -26.48 -7.62
CA LYS A 123 -21.02 -27.08 -8.96
C LYS A 123 -21.78 -26.24 -10.00
N ASN A 124 -22.86 -25.58 -9.58
CA ASN A 124 -23.69 -24.76 -10.46
C ASN A 124 -22.95 -23.53 -11.00
N ASN A 125 -21.93 -23.04 -10.27
CA ASN A 125 -21.13 -21.89 -10.68
C ASN A 125 -19.75 -22.30 -11.23
N GLN A 126 -19.47 -23.59 -11.40
CA GLN A 126 -18.13 -24.10 -11.71
C GLN A 126 -17.51 -23.44 -12.96
N TYR A 127 -18.30 -23.23 -14.01
CA TYR A 127 -17.82 -22.58 -15.24
C TYR A 127 -17.42 -21.13 -14.97
N THR A 128 -18.32 -20.36 -14.36
CA THR A 128 -18.10 -18.95 -14.00
C THR A 128 -16.91 -18.80 -13.05
N CYS A 129 -16.80 -19.66 -12.03
CA CYS A 129 -15.67 -19.63 -11.10
C CYS A 129 -14.35 -19.87 -11.82
N ARG A 130 -14.30 -20.86 -12.73
CA ARG A 130 -13.09 -21.14 -13.50
C ARG A 130 -12.69 -19.96 -14.38
N LEU A 131 -13.67 -19.32 -15.02
CA LEU A 131 -13.44 -18.13 -15.84
C LEU A 131 -12.88 -16.97 -15.01
N LEU A 132 -13.49 -16.68 -13.87
CA LEU A 132 -13.07 -15.60 -12.96
C LEU A 132 -11.70 -15.88 -12.32
N ILE A 133 -11.43 -17.11 -11.88
CA ILE A 133 -10.12 -17.52 -11.36
C ILE A 133 -9.04 -17.35 -12.44
N GLY A 134 -9.35 -17.70 -13.69
CA GLY A 134 -8.45 -17.49 -14.82
C GLY A 134 -8.10 -16.00 -15.02
N ALA A 135 -9.10 -15.13 -14.92
CA ALA A 135 -8.90 -13.67 -15.04
C ALA A 135 -8.04 -13.11 -13.89
N VAL A 136 -8.28 -13.54 -12.66
CA VAL A 136 -7.45 -13.18 -11.50
C VAL A 136 -6.02 -13.68 -11.70
N SER A 137 -5.85 -14.93 -12.15
CA SER A 137 -4.53 -15.51 -12.45
C SER A 137 -3.77 -14.70 -13.49
N GLU A 138 -4.41 -14.29 -14.57
CA GLU A 138 -3.77 -13.49 -15.62
C GLU A 138 -3.39 -12.08 -15.11
N ALA A 139 -4.22 -11.48 -14.25
CA ALA A 139 -3.89 -10.21 -13.62
C ALA A 139 -2.68 -10.33 -12.67
N LEU A 140 -2.59 -11.43 -11.90
CA LEU A 140 -1.45 -11.71 -11.02
C LEU A 140 -0.17 -12.08 -11.79
N GLU A 141 -0.30 -12.72 -12.95
CA GLU A 141 0.85 -12.97 -13.84
C GLU A 141 1.47 -11.66 -14.34
N LYS A 142 0.63 -10.66 -14.70
CA LYS A 142 1.11 -9.30 -15.04
C LYS A 142 1.75 -8.58 -13.85
N ALA A 143 1.37 -8.97 -12.63
CA ALA A 143 1.94 -8.45 -11.40
C ALA A 143 3.25 -9.14 -11.00
N SER A 144 3.63 -10.24 -11.67
CA SER A 144 4.83 -10.98 -11.30
C SER A 144 6.08 -10.17 -11.67
N PRO A 145 7.13 -10.16 -10.84
CA PRO A 145 8.39 -9.48 -11.16
C PRO A 145 9.00 -10.10 -12.43
N ASP A 146 9.50 -9.26 -13.33
CA ASP A 146 10.34 -9.71 -14.45
C ASP A 146 11.55 -10.47 -13.86
N ARG A 147 11.60 -11.79 -14.07
CA ARG A 147 12.71 -12.67 -13.67
C ARG A 147 13.58 -13.03 -14.86
#